data_AF-A0AAD6HH99-F1
#
_entry.id   AF-A0AAD6HH99-F1
#
_cell.length_a   1.000
_cell.length_b   1.000
_cell.length_c   1.000
_cell.angle_alpha   90.00
_cell.angle_beta   90.00
_cell.angle_gamma   90.00
#
_symmetry.space_group_name_H-M   'P 1'
#
loop_
_entity.id
_entity.type
_entity.pdbx_description
1 polymer ?
#
loop_
_entity_poly.entity_id
_entity_poly.type
_entity_poly.pdbx_seq_one_letter_code
_entity_poly.pdbx_strand_id
1 'polypeptide(L)'
;MPIQAPKCQQIEVDVVGENPGYLRFSDITKDKFHRLLDYETTKHLHYFYHFNEQKLRVQIPEDFHDSLTTQLFLLICDKLKSAGLLNIACLPNLSPSVRLGNVAAAKPHACWRPLNNKDFPVFAEVGKSENDNENDARQWIEYPGSSCQICLVVELTDPDTIKLSIWSPKNPFNPSRQLRRSHTSAGITELATITRGNPDLVVQFRSYISPKNTPTEIRLPVVAFTGYQFPSGSDVKFGDIIILTEEDLKEFGRLYWIQRNSHKSQ
;
A
#
# COMPACT_ATOMS: atom_id res chain seq x y z
N MET A 1 38.09 25.43 4.09
CA MET A 1 37.92 24.64 2.86
C MET A 1 36.45 24.67 2.48
N PRO A 2 36.07 25.13 1.28
CA PRO A 2 34.68 25.11 0.87
C PRO A 2 34.27 23.69 0.49
N ILE A 3 33.17 23.22 1.08
CA ILE A 3 32.54 21.92 0.78
C ILE A 3 31.91 22.05 -0.61
N GLN A 4 32.45 21.34 -1.60
CA GLN A 4 31.81 21.25 -2.92
C GLN A 4 30.49 20.48 -2.77
N ALA A 5 29.39 21.13 -3.14
CA ALA A 5 28.12 20.44 -3.33
C ALA A 5 28.28 19.35 -4.39
N PRO A 6 27.70 18.15 -4.20
CA PRO A 6 27.81 17.08 -5.20
C PRO A 6 27.22 17.58 -6.53
N LYS A 7 28.00 17.41 -7.62
CA LYS A 7 27.53 17.67 -8.97
C LYS A 7 26.34 16.75 -9.25
N CYS A 8 25.16 17.33 -9.38
CA CYS A 8 23.99 16.64 -9.92
C CYS A 8 24.30 16.27 -11.38
N GLN A 9 24.69 15.01 -11.62
CA GLN A 9 24.81 14.50 -12.99
C GLN A 9 23.40 14.30 -13.52
N GLN A 10 23.00 15.12 -14.49
CA GLN A 10 21.81 14.86 -15.28
C GLN A 10 22.04 13.56 -16.06
N ILE A 11 21.36 12.49 -15.67
CA ILE A 11 21.29 11.27 -16.46
C ILE A 11 20.25 11.57 -17.53
N GLU A 12 20.67 11.63 -18.80
CA GLU A 12 19.74 11.71 -19.93
C GLU A 12 18.93 10.40 -19.97
N VAL A 13 17.62 10.52 -19.81
CA VAL A 13 16.67 9.43 -19.94
C VAL A 13 15.52 9.93 -20.79
N ASP A 14 15.06 9.10 -21.72
CA ASP A 14 13.86 9.40 -22.48
C ASP A 14 12.64 9.37 -21.53
N VAL A 15 12.11 10.56 -21.24
CA VAL A 15 10.92 10.75 -20.40
C VAL A 15 9.70 10.82 -21.30
N VAL A 16 8.85 9.80 -21.25
CA VAL A 16 7.53 9.87 -21.88
C VAL A 16 6.54 10.27 -20.80
N GLY A 17 6.22 11.57 -20.74
CA GLY A 17 5.19 12.10 -19.85
C GLY A 17 3.81 11.89 -20.47
N GLU A 18 3.15 10.78 -20.15
CA GLU A 18 1.82 10.48 -20.69
C GLU A 18 0.69 10.85 -19.71
N ASN A 19 0.93 10.87 -18.39
CA ASN A 19 -0.13 11.02 -17.38
C ASN A 19 0.27 11.91 -16.18
N PRO A 20 -0.67 12.68 -15.60
CA PRO A 20 -0.43 13.48 -14.40
C PRO A 20 -0.35 12.59 -13.15
N GLY A 21 0.85 12.20 -12.74
CA GLY A 21 1.07 11.45 -11.50
C GLY A 21 2.24 10.47 -11.54
N TYR A 22 2.68 10.04 -12.73
CA TYR A 22 3.79 9.11 -12.89
C TYR A 22 4.75 9.53 -14.01
N LEU A 23 6.03 9.25 -13.80
CA LEU A 23 7.08 9.30 -14.82
C LEU A 23 7.47 7.88 -15.20
N ARG A 24 7.60 7.65 -16.51
CA ARG A 24 8.04 6.37 -17.08
C ARG A 24 9.39 6.57 -17.76
N PHE A 25 10.27 5.63 -17.49
CA PHE A 25 11.61 5.59 -18.02
C PHE A 25 11.86 4.19 -18.58
N SER A 26 12.35 4.12 -19.82
CA SER A 26 12.79 2.89 -20.47
C SER A 26 14.32 2.83 -20.50
N ASP A 27 14.87 1.64 -20.79
CA ASP A 27 16.32 1.43 -20.93
C ASP A 27 17.16 1.87 -19.71
N ILE A 28 16.53 1.80 -18.54
CA ILE A 28 17.19 1.94 -17.25
C ILE A 28 17.82 0.61 -16.93
N THR A 29 19.15 0.51 -17.05
CA THR A 29 19.87 -0.69 -16.63
C THR A 29 19.87 -0.82 -15.10
N LYS A 30 20.14 -2.04 -14.60
CA LYS A 30 20.30 -2.29 -13.16
C LYS A 30 21.30 -1.34 -12.49
N ASP A 31 22.45 -1.09 -13.13
CA ASP A 31 23.47 -0.21 -12.58
C ASP A 31 23.02 1.25 -12.58
N LYS A 32 22.31 1.71 -13.63
CA LYS A 32 21.70 3.04 -13.66
C LYS A 32 20.67 3.19 -12.54
N PHE A 33 19.82 2.18 -12.34
CA PHE A 33 18.82 2.18 -11.27
C PHE A 33 19.46 2.24 -9.88
N HIS A 34 20.49 1.44 -9.59
CA HIS A 34 21.17 1.51 -8.28
C HIS A 34 21.82 2.87 -8.03
N ARG A 35 22.42 3.49 -9.06
CA ARG A 35 22.93 4.86 -8.94
C ARG A 35 21.80 5.85 -8.65
N LEU A 36 20.64 5.72 -9.30
CA LEU A 36 19.47 6.56 -9.03
C LEU A 36 18.99 6.41 -7.57
N LEU A 37 19.04 5.20 -7.00
CA LEU A 37 18.72 4.98 -5.59
C LEU A 37 19.73 5.64 -4.65
N ASP A 38 21.03 5.67 -5.00
CA ASP A 38 22.04 6.36 -4.20
C ASP A 38 21.81 7.89 -4.15
N TYR A 39 21.07 8.42 -5.14
CA TYR A 39 20.61 9.82 -5.19
C TYR A 39 19.25 10.04 -4.52
N GLU A 40 18.61 9.05 -3.88
CA GLU A 40 17.37 9.25 -3.10
C GLU A 40 17.63 10.16 -1.90
N THR A 41 17.60 11.48 -2.14
CA THR A 41 17.58 12.51 -1.09
C THR A 41 16.14 12.90 -0.72
N THR A 42 15.15 12.53 -1.53
CA THR A 42 13.73 12.83 -1.31
C THR A 42 12.97 11.57 -0.91
N LYS A 43 12.59 11.50 0.38
CA LYS A 43 11.88 10.39 1.03
C LYS A 43 10.54 10.00 0.41
N HIS A 44 10.08 10.68 -0.63
CA HIS A 44 8.69 10.66 -1.07
C HIS A 44 8.48 10.01 -2.45
N LEU A 45 9.55 9.72 -3.21
CA LEU A 45 9.37 9.07 -4.51
C LEU A 45 9.03 7.58 -4.29
N HIS A 46 7.86 7.18 -4.78
CA HIS A 46 7.44 5.79 -4.90
C HIS A 46 7.81 5.31 -6.28
N TYR A 47 8.38 4.11 -6.39
CA TYR A 47 8.86 3.60 -7.66
C TYR A 47 8.59 2.12 -7.81
N PHE A 48 8.58 1.70 -9.07
CA PHE A 48 8.43 0.33 -9.50
C PHE A 48 9.42 0.07 -10.63
N TYR A 49 10.38 -0.82 -10.41
CA TYR A 49 11.42 -1.12 -11.39
C TYR A 49 11.45 -2.61 -11.78
N HIS A 50 11.36 -2.87 -13.09
CA HIS A 50 11.35 -4.21 -13.64
C HIS A 50 12.71 -4.54 -14.30
N PHE A 51 13.58 -5.31 -13.61
CA PHE A 51 14.94 -5.60 -14.09
C PHE A 51 14.97 -6.17 -15.51
N ASN A 52 14.06 -7.09 -15.84
CA ASN A 52 14.07 -7.78 -17.13
C ASN A 52 13.61 -6.88 -18.28
N GLU A 53 12.74 -5.90 -17.99
CA GLU A 53 12.22 -4.98 -19.00
C GLU A 53 13.00 -3.67 -19.03
N GLN A 54 13.87 -3.42 -18.04
CA GLN A 54 14.62 -2.17 -17.88
C GLN A 54 13.70 -0.94 -17.84
N LYS A 55 12.49 -1.14 -17.30
CA LYS A 55 11.47 -0.10 -17.15
C LYS A 55 11.38 0.34 -15.70
N LEU A 56 11.53 1.64 -15.48
CA LEU A 56 11.32 2.29 -14.21
C LEU A 56 10.06 3.17 -14.32
N ARG A 57 9.14 2.97 -13.39
CA ARG A 57 8.01 3.86 -13.15
C ARG A 57 8.23 4.54 -11.82
N VAL A 58 8.05 5.86 -11.78
CA VAL A 58 8.15 6.67 -10.56
C VAL A 58 6.85 7.42 -10.40
N GLN A 59 6.19 7.26 -9.25
CA GLN A 59 5.06 8.09 -8.86
C GLN A 59 5.58 9.41 -8.32
N ILE A 60 5.00 10.50 -8.80
CA ILE A 60 5.20 11.83 -8.24
C ILE A 60 4.16 11.98 -7.13
N PRO A 61 4.57 11.96 -5.84
CA PRO A 61 3.65 12.12 -4.74
C PRO A 61 3.06 13.53 -4.74
N GLU A 62 1.74 13.63 -4.62
CA GLU A 62 1.07 14.84 -4.16
C GLU A 62 0.94 14.84 -2.63
N ASP A 63 0.75 16.01 -2.00
CA ASP A 63 0.63 16.17 -0.54
C ASP A 63 -0.38 15.23 0.12
N PHE A 64 -1.44 14.86 -0.60
CA PHE A 64 -2.45 13.95 -0.06
C PHE A 64 -1.93 12.52 0.11
N HIS A 65 -0.92 12.10 -0.66
CA HIS A 65 -0.39 10.74 -0.61
C HIS A 65 0.25 10.48 0.75
N ASP A 66 1.10 11.38 1.21
CA ASP A 66 1.78 11.28 2.51
C ASP A 66 0.78 11.30 3.66
N SER A 67 -0.21 12.21 3.61
CA SER A 67 -1.25 12.32 4.64
C SER A 67 -2.07 11.03 4.73
N LEU A 68 -2.68 10.59 3.63
CA LEU A 68 -3.52 9.39 3.63
C LEU A 68 -2.72 8.12 3.93
N THR A 69 -1.49 8.02 3.43
CA THR A 69 -0.57 6.90 3.74
C THR A 69 -0.31 6.83 5.24
N THR A 70 0.06 7.96 5.85
CA THR A 70 0.35 8.02 7.28
C THR A 70 -0.88 7.66 8.11
N GLN A 71 -2.06 8.21 7.77
CA GLN A 71 -3.28 7.93 8.52
C GLN A 71 -3.71 6.46 8.40
N LEU A 72 -3.63 5.87 7.20
CA LEU A 72 -3.95 4.44 7.02
C LEU A 72 -2.96 3.56 7.78
N PHE A 73 -1.66 3.89 7.68
CA PHE A 73 -0.62 3.15 8.37
C PHE A 73 -0.83 3.12 9.88
N LEU A 74 -1.10 4.28 10.47
CA LEU A 74 -1.37 4.42 11.91
C LEU A 74 -2.64 3.67 12.32
N LEU A 75 -3.72 3.78 11.55
CA LEU A 75 -4.97 3.06 11.82
C LEU A 75 -4.74 1.54 11.92
N ILE A 76 -4.06 0.95 10.93
CA ILE A 76 -3.77 -0.50 10.96
C ILE A 76 -2.83 -0.85 12.11
N CYS A 77 -1.81 -0.03 12.39
CA CYS A 77 -0.91 -0.25 13.52
C CYS A 77 -1.63 -0.19 14.87
N ASP A 78 -2.59 0.73 15.05
CA ASP A 78 -3.38 0.85 16.27
C ASP A 78 -4.30 -0.37 16.47
N LYS A 79 -4.89 -0.90 15.39
CA LYS A 79 -5.65 -2.16 15.45
C LYS A 79 -4.78 -3.34 15.82
N LEU A 80 -3.60 -3.47 15.19
CA LEU A 80 -2.62 -4.51 15.53
C LEU A 80 -2.13 -4.37 16.98
N LYS A 81 -1.89 -3.14 17.45
CA LYS A 81 -1.46 -2.88 18.82
C LYS A 81 -2.54 -3.24 19.83
N SER A 82 -3.79 -2.87 19.56
CA SER A 82 -4.95 -3.19 20.40
C SER A 82 -5.19 -4.69 20.48
N ALA A 83 -4.86 -5.43 19.41
CA ALA A 83 -4.88 -6.88 19.39
C ALA A 83 -3.62 -7.53 20.01
N GLY A 84 -2.65 -6.77 20.51
CA GLY A 84 -1.39 -7.31 21.06
C GLY A 84 -0.46 -7.94 20.02
N LEU A 85 -0.60 -7.56 18.74
CA LEU A 85 0.13 -8.13 17.60
C LEU A 85 1.34 -7.31 17.17
N LEU A 86 1.25 -5.99 17.31
CA LEU A 86 2.26 -5.07 16.82
C LEU A 86 3.60 -5.30 17.52
N ASN A 87 4.66 -5.47 16.74
CA ASN A 87 6.04 -5.76 17.19
C ASN A 87 6.22 -7.09 17.96
N ILE A 88 5.17 -7.90 18.07
CA ILE A 88 5.21 -9.23 18.71
C ILE A 88 5.06 -10.33 17.66
N ALA A 89 4.08 -10.20 16.78
CA ALA A 89 3.82 -11.15 15.69
C ALA A 89 3.85 -10.49 14.32
N CYS A 90 3.66 -9.17 14.25
CA CYS A 90 3.64 -8.38 13.02
C CYS A 90 4.61 -7.19 13.12
N LEU A 91 5.40 -6.97 12.08
CA LEU A 91 6.26 -5.80 11.90
C LEU A 91 5.71 -4.87 10.82
N PRO A 92 5.46 -3.59 11.16
CA PRO A 92 5.03 -2.58 10.21
C PRO A 92 6.23 -1.86 9.58
N ASN A 93 6.15 -1.59 8.27
CA ASN A 93 7.16 -0.82 7.54
C ASN A 93 6.49 0.25 6.68
N LEU A 94 6.89 1.50 6.88
CA LEU A 94 6.45 2.63 6.05
C LEU A 94 7.43 2.83 4.88
N SER A 95 6.90 2.87 3.66
CA SER A 95 7.66 3.08 2.42
C SER A 95 8.96 2.27 2.24
N PRO A 96 9.03 0.96 2.57
CA PRO A 96 10.26 0.20 2.36
C PRO A 96 10.48 -0.14 0.89
N SER A 97 11.73 -0.34 0.49
CA SER A 97 12.01 -1.03 -0.78
C SER A 97 11.78 -2.54 -0.59
N VAL A 98 10.89 -3.11 -1.41
CA VAL A 98 10.57 -4.55 -1.41
C VAL A 98 10.87 -5.18 -2.76
N ARG A 99 11.06 -6.50 -2.77
CA ARG A 99 11.22 -7.29 -3.99
C ARG A 99 9.94 -8.07 -4.27
N LEU A 100 9.45 -8.04 -5.51
CA LEU A 100 8.28 -8.83 -5.93
C LEU A 100 8.68 -9.80 -7.04
N GLY A 101 9.10 -11.02 -6.68
CA GLY A 101 9.58 -11.99 -7.67
C GLY A 101 10.74 -11.44 -8.53
N ASN A 102 10.46 -11.23 -9.82
CA ASN A 102 11.40 -10.67 -10.81
C ASN A 102 11.39 -9.14 -10.89
N VAL A 103 10.43 -8.48 -10.23
CA VAL A 103 10.48 -7.03 -10.02
C VAL A 103 11.55 -6.77 -8.97
N ALA A 104 12.52 -5.98 -9.39
CA ALA A 104 13.77 -5.69 -8.72
C ALA A 104 13.58 -5.11 -7.33
N ALA A 105 12.73 -4.08 -7.32
CA ALA A 105 12.59 -3.10 -6.29
C ALA A 105 11.29 -2.36 -6.59
N ALA A 106 10.37 -2.43 -5.65
CA ALA A 106 9.14 -1.67 -5.66
C ALA A 106 8.99 -1.04 -4.27
N LYS A 107 8.39 0.15 -4.20
CA LYS A 107 8.29 0.90 -2.95
C LYS A 107 6.82 1.18 -2.64
N PRO A 108 6.13 0.24 -1.95
CA PRO A 108 4.74 0.46 -1.54
C PRO A 108 4.63 1.64 -0.58
N HIS A 109 3.43 2.19 -0.40
CA HIS A 109 3.21 3.25 0.58
C HIS A 109 3.37 2.75 2.02
N ALA A 110 2.86 1.56 2.31
CA ALA A 110 3.17 0.83 3.53
C ALA A 110 3.08 -0.67 3.34
N CYS A 111 3.67 -1.43 4.25
CA CYS A 111 3.46 -2.87 4.29
C CYS A 111 3.65 -3.45 5.69
N TRP A 112 3.11 -4.65 5.88
CA TRP A 112 3.20 -5.41 7.11
C TRP A 112 3.67 -6.81 6.82
N ARG A 113 4.48 -7.37 7.73
CA ARG A 113 4.95 -8.75 7.64
C ARG A 113 4.96 -9.45 8.99
N PRO A 114 4.86 -10.80 8.99
CA PRO A 114 5.14 -11.58 10.18
C PRO A 114 6.55 -11.30 10.71
N LEU A 115 6.73 -11.29 12.03
CA LEU A 115 8.02 -11.02 12.70
C LEU A 115 9.16 -11.89 12.12
N ASN A 116 8.87 -13.18 11.91
CA ASN A 116 9.82 -14.20 11.46
C ASN A 116 9.82 -14.46 9.95
N ASN A 117 9.15 -13.61 9.16
CA ASN A 117 9.10 -13.74 7.70
C ASN A 117 9.80 -12.55 7.03
N LYS A 118 10.51 -12.80 5.93
CA LYS A 118 11.12 -11.74 5.10
C LYS A 118 10.15 -11.17 4.07
N ASP A 119 9.12 -11.94 3.74
CA ASP A 119 8.13 -11.57 2.74
C ASP A 119 7.03 -10.69 3.34
N PHE A 120 6.50 -9.78 2.52
CA PHE A 120 5.42 -8.88 2.88
C PHE A 120 4.10 -9.39 2.28
N PRO A 121 3.17 -9.90 3.10
CA PRO A 121 1.85 -10.35 2.66
C PRO A 121 0.81 -9.24 2.59
N VAL A 122 1.01 -8.11 3.27
CA VAL A 122 0.04 -7.00 3.29
C VAL A 122 0.72 -5.72 2.83
N PHE A 123 0.14 -5.07 1.84
CA PHE A 123 0.60 -3.79 1.29
C PHE A 123 -0.50 -2.74 1.35
N ALA A 124 -0.12 -1.47 1.40
CA ALA A 124 -1.00 -0.34 1.19
C ALA A 124 -0.49 0.52 0.04
N GLU A 125 -1.42 1.01 -0.76
CA GLU A 125 -1.20 1.96 -1.85
C GLU A 125 -2.15 3.15 -1.73
N VAL A 126 -1.64 4.33 -2.06
CA VAL A 126 -2.42 5.57 -2.10
C VAL A 126 -2.24 6.20 -3.47
N GLY A 127 -3.33 6.65 -4.07
CA GLY A 127 -3.31 7.28 -5.38
C GLY A 127 -4.43 6.77 -6.28
N LYS A 128 -4.52 7.30 -7.49
CA LYS A 128 -5.49 6.83 -8.48
C LYS A 128 -4.88 5.69 -9.28
N SER A 129 -5.60 4.57 -9.40
CA SER A 129 -5.31 3.58 -10.45
C SER A 129 -5.58 4.21 -11.81
N GLU A 130 -4.53 4.69 -12.50
CA GLU A 130 -4.69 5.47 -13.73
C GLU A 130 -5.24 4.67 -14.92
N ASN A 131 -5.21 3.33 -14.88
CA ASN A 131 -5.82 2.46 -15.88
C ASN A 131 -6.11 1.04 -15.34
N ASP A 132 -7.08 0.34 -15.94
CA ASP A 132 -7.45 -1.05 -15.60
C ASP A 132 -6.27 -2.04 -15.71
N ASN A 133 -5.30 -1.76 -16.60
CA ASN A 133 -4.13 -2.62 -16.84
C ASN A 133 -2.95 -2.36 -15.89
N GLU A 134 -2.96 -1.23 -15.17
CA GLU A 134 -1.85 -0.81 -14.30
C GLU A 134 -2.35 -0.46 -12.89
N ASN A 135 -3.37 -1.18 -12.43
CA ASN A 135 -3.79 -1.06 -11.04
C ASN A 135 -2.67 -1.58 -10.14
N ASP A 136 -2.04 -0.69 -9.37
CA ASP A 136 -0.89 -1.01 -8.51
C ASP A 136 -1.20 -2.20 -7.60
N ALA A 137 -2.44 -2.33 -7.10
CA ALA A 137 -2.86 -3.51 -6.33
C ALA A 137 -2.87 -4.82 -7.12
N ARG A 138 -3.28 -4.80 -8.39
CA ARG A 138 -3.17 -5.99 -9.25
C ARG A 138 -1.71 -6.35 -9.44
N GLN A 139 -0.83 -5.39 -9.64
CA GLN A 139 0.60 -5.66 -9.75
C GLN A 139 1.11 -6.36 -8.48
N TRP A 140 0.85 -5.80 -7.29
CA TRP A 140 1.29 -6.42 -6.03
C TRP A 140 0.83 -7.88 -5.91
N ILE A 141 -0.38 -8.22 -6.33
CA ILE A 141 -0.96 -9.56 -6.15
C ILE A 141 -0.61 -10.53 -7.29
N GLU A 142 -0.72 -10.08 -8.53
CA GLU A 142 -0.71 -10.93 -9.73
C GLU A 142 0.70 -11.25 -10.25
N TYR A 143 1.72 -10.48 -9.83
CA TYR A 143 3.10 -10.73 -10.25
C TYR A 143 3.59 -12.12 -9.81
N PRO A 144 4.21 -12.91 -10.73
CA PRO A 144 4.79 -14.19 -10.39
C PRO A 144 5.83 -14.07 -9.27
N GLY A 145 5.73 -14.93 -8.24
CA GLY A 145 6.60 -14.88 -7.08
C GLY A 145 6.21 -13.85 -6.03
N SER A 146 5.10 -13.13 -6.19
CA SER A 146 4.58 -12.27 -5.13
C SER A 146 4.05 -13.07 -3.93
N SER A 147 4.35 -12.57 -2.74
CA SER A 147 3.80 -13.02 -1.45
C SER A 147 2.55 -12.25 -1.03
N CYS A 148 2.17 -11.19 -1.76
CA CYS A 148 1.04 -10.33 -1.41
C CYS A 148 -0.26 -11.13 -1.30
N GLN A 149 -0.93 -11.05 -0.17
CA GLN A 149 -2.24 -11.64 0.10
C GLN A 149 -3.33 -10.58 0.13
N ILE A 150 -2.99 -9.39 0.64
CA ILE A 150 -3.91 -8.26 0.77
C ILE A 150 -3.19 -7.01 0.30
N CYS A 151 -3.85 -6.26 -0.58
CA CYS A 151 -3.45 -4.88 -0.89
C CYS A 151 -4.60 -3.94 -0.53
N LEU A 152 -4.34 -3.02 0.40
CA LEU A 152 -5.23 -1.93 0.75
C LEU A 152 -4.98 -0.78 -0.22
N VAL A 153 -6.01 -0.30 -0.92
CA VAL A 153 -5.87 0.82 -1.86
C VAL A 153 -6.74 1.97 -1.40
N VAL A 154 -6.12 3.14 -1.22
CA VAL A 154 -6.83 4.38 -0.93
C VAL A 154 -6.79 5.29 -2.14
N GLU A 155 -7.97 5.63 -2.64
CA GLU A 155 -8.12 6.52 -3.78
C GLU A 155 -8.92 7.76 -3.35
N LEU A 156 -8.49 8.93 -3.82
CA LEU A 156 -9.33 10.13 -3.83
C LEU A 156 -10.03 10.21 -5.18
N THR A 157 -11.34 9.97 -5.20
CA THR A 157 -12.11 10.12 -6.45
C THR A 157 -12.36 11.59 -6.77
N ASP A 158 -12.60 12.37 -5.74
CA ASP A 158 -12.83 13.81 -5.75
C ASP A 158 -12.38 14.38 -4.38
N PRO A 159 -12.32 15.71 -4.20
CA PRO A 159 -11.83 16.31 -2.96
C PRO A 159 -12.59 15.89 -1.69
N ASP A 160 -13.81 15.39 -1.84
CA ASP A 160 -14.75 15.11 -0.76
C ASP A 160 -15.03 13.61 -0.59
N THR A 161 -14.38 12.74 -1.37
CA THR A 161 -14.62 11.29 -1.33
C THR A 161 -13.32 10.50 -1.32
N ILE A 162 -13.18 9.67 -0.28
CA ILE A 162 -12.10 8.69 -0.15
C ILE A 162 -12.69 7.29 -0.36
N LYS A 163 -12.04 6.46 -1.18
CA LYS A 163 -12.35 5.03 -1.32
C LYS A 163 -11.22 4.20 -0.75
N LEU A 164 -11.55 3.30 0.17
CA LEU A 164 -10.66 2.25 0.67
C LEU A 164 -11.11 0.91 0.08
N SER A 165 -10.34 0.37 -0.86
CA SER A 165 -10.60 -0.93 -1.49
C SER A 165 -9.64 -1.98 -0.94
N ILE A 166 -10.16 -3.16 -0.65
CA ILE A 166 -9.36 -4.32 -0.26
C ILE A 166 -9.26 -5.25 -1.47
N TRP A 167 -8.03 -5.45 -1.95
CA TRP A 167 -7.74 -6.38 -3.03
C TRP A 167 -7.13 -7.66 -2.50
N SER A 168 -7.56 -8.80 -3.02
CA SER A 168 -6.97 -10.09 -2.71
C SER A 168 -7.02 -11.05 -3.91
N PRO A 169 -6.27 -12.16 -3.89
CA PRO A 169 -6.36 -13.19 -4.93
C PRO A 169 -7.77 -13.79 -5.03
N LYS A 170 -8.34 -13.88 -6.24
CA LYS A 170 -9.69 -14.44 -6.48
C LYS A 170 -9.81 -15.91 -6.05
N ASN A 171 -8.72 -16.67 -6.15
CA ASN A 171 -8.62 -18.00 -5.60
C ASN A 171 -7.79 -17.90 -4.32
N PRO A 172 -8.43 -17.92 -3.12
CA PRO A 172 -7.70 -17.82 -1.87
C PRO A 172 -6.69 -18.95 -1.80
N PHE A 173 -5.47 -18.53 -1.55
CA PHE A 173 -4.31 -19.38 -1.59
C PHE A 173 -4.30 -20.36 -0.40
N ASN A 174 -3.71 -21.54 -0.60
CA ASN A 174 -3.51 -22.50 0.47
C ASN A 174 -2.39 -21.97 1.42
N PRO A 175 -2.72 -21.61 2.68
CA PRO A 175 -1.83 -21.14 3.75
C PRO A 175 -0.35 -21.57 3.76
N SER A 176 -0.12 -22.80 3.33
CA SER A 176 1.11 -23.59 3.51
C SER A 176 2.24 -23.25 2.52
N ARG A 177 2.02 -22.40 1.51
CA ARG A 177 3.02 -22.10 0.49
C ARG A 177 3.47 -20.62 0.50
N GLN A 178 4.66 -20.32 1.00
CA GLN A 178 5.09 -18.92 1.16
C GLN A 178 5.23 -18.11 -0.14
N LEU A 179 5.43 -18.77 -1.29
CA LEU A 179 5.62 -18.13 -2.60
C LEU A 179 4.71 -18.75 -3.66
N ARG A 180 4.03 -17.90 -4.43
CA ARG A 180 3.19 -18.33 -5.56
C ARG A 180 4.04 -18.59 -6.80
N ARG A 181 3.98 -19.83 -7.32
CA ARG A 181 4.65 -20.24 -8.57
C ARG A 181 3.83 -19.99 -9.84
N SER A 182 2.54 -19.74 -9.72
CA SER A 182 1.61 -19.52 -10.83
C SER A 182 0.94 -18.15 -10.70
N HIS A 183 0.56 -17.57 -11.84
CA HIS A 183 -0.26 -16.36 -11.89
C HIS A 183 -1.61 -16.60 -11.21
N THR A 184 -2.08 -15.61 -10.45
CA THR A 184 -3.41 -15.58 -9.83
C THR A 184 -4.01 -14.21 -10.05
N SER A 185 -5.24 -14.15 -10.55
CA SER A 185 -5.93 -12.86 -10.73
C SER A 185 -6.34 -12.26 -9.39
N ALA A 186 -6.20 -10.94 -9.29
CA ALA A 186 -6.63 -10.15 -8.15
C ALA A 186 -8.07 -9.65 -8.35
N GLY A 187 -8.77 -9.41 -7.26
CA GLY A 187 -10.08 -8.79 -7.26
C GLY A 187 -10.32 -8.01 -5.99
N ILE A 188 -11.18 -7.00 -6.08
CA ILE A 188 -11.69 -6.29 -4.91
C ILE A 188 -12.60 -7.25 -4.14
N THR A 189 -12.37 -7.41 -2.85
CA THR A 189 -13.21 -8.19 -1.95
C THR A 189 -14.15 -7.30 -1.16
N GLU A 190 -13.66 -6.16 -0.71
CA GLU A 190 -14.38 -5.21 0.13
C GLU A 190 -14.04 -3.78 -0.30
N LEU A 191 -14.99 -2.87 -0.11
CA LEU A 191 -14.86 -1.45 -0.40
C LEU A 191 -15.57 -0.66 0.71
N ALA A 192 -14.90 0.36 1.23
CA ALA A 192 -15.54 1.42 1.98
C ALA A 192 -15.40 2.75 1.24
N THR A 193 -16.49 3.49 1.13
CA THR A 193 -16.51 4.85 0.58
C THR A 193 -16.82 5.82 1.71
N ILE A 194 -15.93 6.78 1.94
CA ILE A 194 -16.06 7.81 2.96
C ILE A 194 -16.32 9.11 2.23
N THR A 195 -17.52 9.67 2.40
CA THR A 195 -17.92 10.93 1.77
C THR A 195 -18.01 12.02 2.82
N ARG A 196 -17.48 13.20 2.50
CA ARG A 196 -17.64 14.39 3.31
C ARG A 196 -19.09 14.89 3.20
N GLY A 197 -19.90 14.53 4.20
CA GLY A 197 -21.24 15.07 4.35
C GLY A 197 -21.27 16.36 5.17
N ASN A 198 -22.44 16.99 5.21
CA ASN A 198 -22.75 18.10 6.09
C ASN A 198 -24.02 17.71 6.89
N PRO A 199 -23.97 17.60 8.23
CA PRO A 199 -22.86 17.98 9.12
C PRO A 199 -21.77 16.91 9.30
N ASP A 200 -22.06 15.64 9.02
CA ASP A 200 -21.18 14.51 9.37
C ASP A 200 -20.69 13.72 8.16
N LEU A 201 -19.57 13.01 8.35
CA LEU A 201 -19.05 12.05 7.39
C LEU A 201 -19.99 10.85 7.23
N VAL A 202 -20.12 10.37 5.99
CA VAL A 202 -20.91 9.18 5.66
C VAL A 202 -19.98 8.08 5.19
N VAL A 203 -20.12 6.88 5.76
CA VAL A 203 -19.36 5.69 5.34
C VAL A 203 -20.32 4.69 4.72
N GLN A 204 -20.00 4.21 3.53
CA GLN A 204 -20.75 3.16 2.84
C GLN A 204 -19.85 1.98 2.57
N PHE A 205 -20.24 0.81 3.06
CA PHE A 205 -19.51 -0.43 2.83
C PHE A 205 -20.15 -1.25 1.72
N ARG A 206 -19.32 -1.99 0.98
CA ARG A 206 -19.74 -2.93 -0.04
C ARG A 206 -18.85 -4.17 -0.01
N SER A 207 -19.48 -5.35 0.01
CA SER A 207 -18.78 -6.63 -0.15
C SER A 207 -18.96 -7.13 -1.58
N TYR A 208 -17.86 -7.48 -2.23
CA TYR A 208 -17.87 -8.13 -3.54
C TYR A 208 -17.85 -9.66 -3.42
N ILE A 209 -17.53 -10.19 -2.24
CA ILE A 209 -17.65 -11.62 -1.93
C ILE A 209 -19.11 -11.99 -1.61
N SER A 210 -19.80 -11.14 -0.85
CA SER A 210 -21.18 -11.37 -0.42
C SER A 210 -22.08 -10.16 -0.75
N PRO A 211 -22.40 -9.90 -2.03
CA PRO A 211 -23.08 -8.67 -2.45
C PRO A 211 -24.50 -8.50 -1.90
N LYS A 212 -25.11 -9.58 -1.41
CA LYS A 212 -26.47 -9.59 -0.86
C LYS A 212 -26.55 -9.11 0.59
N ASN A 213 -25.41 -9.10 1.29
CA ASN A 213 -25.33 -8.58 2.66
C ASN A 213 -24.75 -7.17 2.59
N THR A 214 -25.36 -6.23 3.30
CA THR A 214 -24.76 -4.90 3.50
C THR A 214 -23.74 -5.01 4.63
N PRO A 215 -22.43 -5.07 4.37
CA PRO A 215 -21.45 -5.02 5.43
C PRO A 215 -21.54 -3.71 6.21
N THR A 216 -21.09 -3.72 7.46
CA THR A 216 -20.99 -2.55 8.33
C THR A 216 -19.54 -2.26 8.75
N GLU A 217 -18.60 -3.06 8.26
CA GLU A 217 -17.19 -3.03 8.63
C GLU A 217 -16.35 -3.70 7.54
N ILE A 218 -15.04 -3.39 7.52
CA ILE A 218 -14.05 -4.14 6.75
C ILE A 218 -13.37 -5.17 7.66
N ARG A 219 -13.22 -6.40 7.17
CA ARG A 219 -12.61 -7.51 7.93
C ARG A 219 -11.31 -7.99 7.30
N LEU A 220 -10.20 -7.74 7.98
CA LEU A 220 -8.88 -8.18 7.54
C LEU A 220 -8.43 -9.41 8.35
N PRO A 221 -8.09 -10.54 7.71
CA PRO A 221 -7.69 -11.74 8.45
C PRO A 221 -6.34 -11.51 9.15
N VAL A 222 -6.27 -11.76 10.46
CA VAL A 222 -5.04 -11.60 11.27
C VAL A 222 -3.90 -12.42 10.70
N VAL A 223 -4.20 -13.62 10.20
CA VAL A 223 -3.20 -14.54 9.64
C VAL A 223 -2.42 -13.95 8.46
N ALA A 224 -2.99 -12.98 7.73
CA ALA A 224 -2.26 -12.27 6.68
C ALA A 224 -1.14 -11.40 7.27
N PHE A 225 -1.29 -10.87 8.47
CA PHE A 225 -0.30 -10.02 9.14
C PHE A 225 0.73 -10.82 9.93
N THR A 226 0.31 -11.93 10.53
CA THR A 226 1.09 -12.67 11.53
C THR A 226 1.67 -13.98 11.03
N GLY A 227 1.14 -14.51 9.92
CA GLY A 227 1.41 -15.88 9.50
C GLY A 227 0.74 -16.93 10.41
N TYR A 228 0.95 -18.21 10.08
CA TYR A 228 0.26 -19.35 10.70
C TYR A 228 0.89 -19.86 12.00
N GLN A 229 2.13 -19.48 12.29
CA GLN A 229 2.87 -19.96 13.45
C GLN A 229 3.15 -18.80 14.40
N PHE A 230 2.41 -18.77 15.51
CA PHE A 230 2.70 -17.86 16.61
C PHE A 230 3.94 -18.33 17.38
N PRO A 231 4.76 -17.43 17.92
CA PRO A 231 5.83 -17.81 18.83
C PRO A 231 5.26 -18.60 20.02
N SER A 232 5.87 -19.74 20.34
CA SER A 232 5.52 -20.56 21.51
C SER A 232 5.61 -19.72 22.79
N GLY A 233 4.59 -19.79 23.65
CA GLY A 233 4.57 -19.06 24.94
C GLY A 233 3.92 -17.67 24.89
N SER A 234 3.26 -17.31 23.78
CA SER A 234 2.48 -16.09 23.68
C SER A 234 1.08 -16.33 24.26
N ASP A 235 0.80 -15.87 25.48
CA ASP A 235 -0.56 -15.82 26.05
C ASP A 235 -1.35 -14.73 25.34
N VAL A 236 -1.85 -15.02 24.14
CA VAL A 236 -2.59 -14.01 23.38
C VAL A 236 -3.99 -14.47 23.09
N LYS A 237 -4.94 -13.68 23.61
CA LYS A 237 -6.37 -13.81 23.35
C LYS A 237 -6.67 -13.23 21.97
N PHE A 238 -6.30 -13.92 20.90
CA PHE A 238 -6.55 -13.40 19.55
C PHE A 238 -8.00 -13.62 19.10
N GLY A 239 -8.55 -12.61 18.43
CA GLY A 239 -9.58 -12.82 17.42
C GLY A 239 -8.92 -13.08 16.06
N ASP A 240 -9.60 -13.78 15.16
CA ASP A 240 -9.05 -14.17 13.85
C ASP A 240 -9.03 -13.02 12.83
N ILE A 241 -9.57 -11.85 13.19
CA ILE A 241 -9.93 -10.76 12.29
C ILE A 241 -9.59 -9.41 12.93
N ILE A 242 -8.94 -8.54 12.16
CA ILE A 242 -8.84 -7.09 12.39
C ILE A 242 -10.07 -6.44 11.75
N ILE A 243 -10.78 -5.64 12.54
CA ILE A 243 -12.01 -4.98 12.12
C ILE A 243 -11.75 -3.48 11.96
N LEU A 244 -12.13 -2.93 10.81
CA LEU A 244 -12.24 -1.47 10.59
C LEU A 244 -13.73 -1.10 10.60
N THR A 245 -14.16 -0.39 11.63
CA THR A 245 -15.54 0.01 11.85
C THR A 245 -15.86 1.29 11.08
N GLU A 246 -17.15 1.67 11.07
CA GLU A 246 -17.58 2.98 10.59
C GLU A 246 -16.87 4.13 11.33
N GLU A 247 -16.73 4.04 12.64
CA GLU A 247 -16.09 5.08 13.46
C GLU A 247 -14.61 5.25 13.12
N ASP A 248 -13.88 4.15 12.90
CA ASP A 248 -12.48 4.18 12.48
C ASP A 248 -12.33 4.91 11.14
N LEU A 249 -13.22 4.61 10.19
CA LEU A 249 -13.17 5.18 8.85
C LEU A 249 -13.63 6.65 8.82
N LYS A 250 -14.58 7.04 9.68
CA LYS A 250 -14.92 8.46 9.89
C LYS A 250 -13.72 9.21 10.44
N GLU A 251 -13.03 8.67 11.44
CA GLU A 251 -11.85 9.31 12.01
C GLU A 251 -10.70 9.44 10.99
N PHE A 252 -10.44 8.38 10.22
CA PHE A 252 -9.49 8.39 9.12
C PHE A 252 -9.78 9.51 8.10
N GLY A 253 -11.03 9.64 7.65
CA GLY A 253 -11.44 10.73 6.75
C GLY A 253 -11.30 12.11 7.41
N ARG A 254 -11.76 12.25 8.66
CA ARG A 254 -11.69 13.50 9.42
C ARG A 254 -10.26 14.03 9.53
N LEU A 255 -9.31 13.16 9.86
CA LEU A 255 -7.90 13.52 10.00
C LEU A 255 -7.30 14.04 8.69
N TYR A 256 -7.66 13.44 7.55
CA TYR A 256 -7.25 13.93 6.23
C TYR A 256 -7.79 15.36 5.95
N TRP A 257 -9.11 15.58 6.11
CA TRP A 257 -9.72 16.87 5.76
C TRP A 257 -9.36 18.01 6.72
N ILE A 258 -9.10 17.74 8.00
CA ILE A 258 -8.69 18.77 8.97
C ILE A 258 -7.30 19.32 8.62
N GLN A 259 -6.34 18.45 8.29
CA GLN A 259 -4.99 18.88 7.91
C GLN A 259 -5.00 19.82 6.71
N ARG A 260 -5.95 19.65 5.78
CA ARG A 260 -6.09 20.50 4.59
C ARG A 260 -6.57 21.93 4.90
N ASN A 261 -7.39 22.12 5.93
CA ASN A 261 -7.88 23.47 6.30
C ASN A 261 -6.78 24.32 6.97
N SER A 262 -5.84 23.67 7.65
CA SER A 262 -4.68 24.34 8.26
C SER A 262 -3.71 24.92 7.22
N HIS A 263 -3.60 24.30 6.05
CA HIS A 263 -2.73 24.76 4.96
C HIS A 263 -3.37 25.78 4.00
N LYS A 264 -4.69 26.01 4.07
CA LYS A 264 -5.38 27.06 3.30
C LYS A 264 -5.44 28.42 4.02
N SER A 265 -4.84 28.53 5.20
CA SER A 265 -4.85 29.74 6.04
C SER A 265 -3.51 30.48 6.10
N GLN A 266 -2.63 30.27 5.11
CA GLN A 266 -1.37 31.02 4.95
C GLN A 266 -1.29 31.66 3.57
#